data_AF-A0A662SSJ4-F1
#
_entry.id   AF-A0A662SSJ4-F1
#
_cell.length_a   1.000
_cell.length_b   1.000
_cell.length_c   1.000
_cell.angle_alpha   90.00
_cell.angle_beta   90.00
_cell.angle_gamma   90.00
#
_symmetry.space_group_name_H-M   'P 1'
#
loop_
_entity.id
_entity.type
_entity.pdbx_description
1 polymer ?
#
loop_
_entity_poly.entity_id
_entity_poly.type
_entity_poly.pdbx_seq_one_letter_code
_entity_poly.pdbx_strand_id
1 'polypeptide(L)'
;MKVPLQLTKKLWSNLSELGKQHGLQLSSVTIKENAIRIEYNSLEAITLDLLLDLHESFASRLGVEESALVIRASNSHLKVVVVSKL
;
A
#
# COMPACT_ATOMS: atom_id res chain seq x y z
N MET A 1 4.69 -1.24 21.89
CA MET A 1 3.25 -1.60 21.99
C MET A 1 2.93 -2.70 20.97
N LYS A 2 2.15 -3.73 21.31
CA LYS A 2 1.75 -4.79 20.36
C LYS A 2 0.53 -4.31 19.58
N VAL A 3 0.67 -4.14 18.26
CA VAL A 3 -0.46 -3.81 17.37
C VAL A 3 -1.49 -4.95 17.43
N PRO A 4 -2.80 -4.66 17.62
CA PRO A 4 -3.81 -5.72 17.71
C PRO A 4 -3.88 -6.55 16.42
N LEU A 5 -3.79 -7.87 16.56
CA LEU A 5 -3.79 -8.87 15.46
C LEU A 5 -5.01 -8.79 14.51
N GLN A 6 -6.11 -8.18 14.95
CA GLN A 6 -7.31 -7.99 14.13
C GLN A 6 -7.17 -6.79 13.16
N LEU A 7 -6.46 -5.75 13.57
CA LEU A 7 -6.23 -4.55 12.75
C LEU A 7 -5.36 -4.90 11.53
N THR A 8 -4.37 -5.77 11.73
CA THR A 8 -3.45 -6.22 10.66
C THR A 8 -4.12 -7.12 9.64
N LYS A 9 -5.07 -8.00 10.05
CA LYS A 9 -5.81 -8.87 9.12
C LYS A 9 -6.76 -8.09 8.21
N LYS A 10 -7.51 -7.12 8.76
CA LYS A 10 -8.43 -6.28 7.97
C LYS A 10 -7.64 -5.42 6.98
N LEU A 11 -6.54 -4.82 7.43
CA LEU A 11 -5.65 -4.05 6.57
C LEU A 11 -5.09 -4.91 5.44
N TRP A 12 -4.57 -6.11 5.75
CA TRP A 12 -4.06 -7.03 4.72
C TRP A 12 -5.11 -7.37 3.66
N SER A 13 -6.34 -7.69 4.08
CA SER A 13 -7.43 -8.02 3.15
C SER A 13 -7.75 -6.86 2.21
N ASN A 14 -7.94 -5.66 2.75
CA ASN A 14 -8.23 -4.46 1.96
C ASN A 14 -7.12 -4.15 0.96
N LEU A 15 -5.86 -4.27 1.39
CA LEU A 15 -4.69 -4.01 0.55
C LEU A 15 -4.50 -5.09 -0.52
N SER A 16 -4.83 -6.34 -0.20
CA SER A 16 -4.77 -7.45 -1.15
C SER A 16 -5.84 -7.27 -2.24
N GLU A 17 -7.05 -6.87 -1.86
CA GLU A 17 -8.13 -6.56 -2.80
C GLU A 17 -7.79 -5.36 -3.68
N LEU A 18 -7.27 -4.27 -3.09
CA LEU A 18 -6.77 -3.12 -3.84
C LEU A 18 -5.73 -3.53 -4.87
N GLY A 19 -4.71 -4.30 -4.46
CA GLY A 19 -3.70 -4.79 -5.39
C GLY A 19 -4.31 -5.55 -6.56
N LYS A 20 -5.22 -6.49 -6.29
CA LYS A 20 -5.86 -7.31 -7.33
C LYS A 20 -6.64 -6.48 -8.35
N GLN A 21 -7.32 -5.42 -7.92
CA GLN A 21 -8.03 -4.50 -8.83
C GLN A 21 -7.08 -3.82 -9.83
N HIS A 22 -5.82 -3.70 -9.46
CA HIS A 22 -4.76 -3.07 -10.22
C HIS A 22 -3.75 -4.06 -10.81
N GLY A 23 -4.06 -5.37 -10.84
CA GLY A 23 -3.16 -6.40 -11.39
C GLY A 23 -1.92 -6.70 -10.52
N LEU A 24 -1.94 -6.29 -9.25
CA LEU A 24 -0.83 -6.39 -8.31
C LEU A 24 -1.08 -7.46 -7.24
N GLN A 25 -0.02 -8.18 -6.86
CA GLN A 25 -0.07 -9.18 -5.79
C GLN A 25 0.59 -8.62 -4.52
N LEU A 26 -0.19 -8.47 -3.46
CA LEU A 26 0.35 -8.02 -2.16
C LEU A 26 1.41 -9.02 -1.66
N SER A 27 2.62 -8.52 -1.44
CA SER A 27 3.78 -9.29 -0.99
C SER A 27 4.04 -9.09 0.50
N SER A 28 4.06 -7.85 0.97
CA SER A 28 4.38 -7.54 2.38
C SER A 28 3.66 -6.29 2.88
N VAL A 29 3.37 -6.27 4.18
CA VAL A 29 2.86 -5.09 4.90
C VAL A 29 3.64 -4.99 6.21
N THR A 30 4.36 -3.89 6.38
CA THR A 30 5.14 -3.59 7.59
C THR A 30 4.64 -2.29 8.21
N ILE A 31 4.13 -2.37 9.44
CA ILE A 31 3.73 -1.20 10.22
C ILE A 31 4.90 -0.83 11.13
N LYS A 32 5.43 0.38 10.97
CA LYS A 32 6.37 1.04 11.89
C LYS A 32 5.65 2.17 12.59
N GLU A 33 6.26 2.69 13.66
CA GLU A 33 5.64 3.69 14.56
C GLU A 33 4.90 4.81 13.82
N ASN A 34 5.45 5.37 12.74
CA ASN A 34 4.82 6.48 12.00
C ASN A 34 4.60 6.19 10.50
N ALA A 35 4.69 4.94 10.08
CA ALA A 35 4.60 4.61 8.65
C ALA A 35 4.11 3.19 8.41
N ILE A 36 3.28 3.03 7.39
CA ILE A 36 2.86 1.75 6.84
C ILE A 36 3.59 1.57 5.51
N ARG A 37 4.41 0.53 5.43
CA ARG A 37 5.06 0.10 4.19
C ARG A 37 4.30 -1.09 3.62
N ILE A 38 3.97 -1.00 2.34
CA ILE A 38 3.18 -1.96 1.59
C ILE A 38 3.97 -2.31 0.33
N GLU A 39 4.15 -3.58 0.04
CA GLU A 39 4.90 -4.04 -1.14
C GLU A 39 4.01 -4.94 -1.97
N TYR A 40 4.02 -4.72 -3.28
CA TYR A 40 3.35 -5.56 -4.26
C TYR A 40 4.35 -6.08 -5.29
N ASN A 41 4.09 -7.29 -5.75
CA ASN A 41 4.69 -7.83 -6.96
C ASN A 41 3.77 -7.51 -8.13
N SER A 42 4.35 -7.15 -9.27
CA SER A 42 3.63 -6.99 -10.52
C SER A 42 4.08 -8.06 -11.50
N LEU A 43 3.13 -8.71 -12.17
CA LEU A 43 3.41 -9.59 -13.31
C LEU A 43 3.61 -8.79 -14.60
N GLU A 44 3.12 -7.55 -14.62
CA GLU A 44 3.17 -6.64 -15.76
C GLU A 44 4.09 -5.44 -15.47
N ALA A 45 4.49 -4.74 -16.53
CA ALA A 45 5.27 -3.52 -16.38
C ALA A 45 4.46 -2.47 -15.61
N ILE A 46 5.10 -1.84 -14.61
CA ILE A 46 4.47 -0.78 -13.83
C ILE A 46 4.49 0.51 -14.66
N THR A 47 3.30 1.05 -14.95
CA THR A 47 3.13 2.31 -15.70
C THR A 47 2.94 3.50 -14.74
N LEU A 48 3.11 4.73 -15.25
CA LEU A 48 2.84 5.93 -14.45
C LEU A 48 1.36 6.04 -14.06
N ASP A 49 0.45 5.72 -14.99
CA ASP A 49 -1.01 5.79 -14.77
C ASP A 49 -1.43 4.87 -13.62
N LEU A 50 -0.88 3.65 -13.58
CA LEU A 50 -1.10 2.71 -12.47
C LEU A 50 -0.69 3.30 -11.12
N LEU A 51 0.39 4.10 -11.06
CA LEU A 51 0.84 4.73 -9.81
C LEU A 51 -0.10 5.85 -9.36
N LEU A 52 -0.67 6.61 -10.31
CA LEU A 52 -1.62 7.67 -10.03
C LEU A 52 -2.94 7.08 -9.51
N ASP A 53 -3.46 6.05 -10.18
CA ASP A 53 -4.70 5.38 -9.76
C ASP A 53 -4.56 4.74 -8.37
N LEU A 54 -3.40 4.14 -8.09
CA LEU A 54 -3.10 3.60 -6.76
C LEU A 54 -3.04 4.71 -5.72
N HIS A 55 -2.41 5.84 -6.02
CA HIS A 55 -2.31 6.97 -5.11
C HIS A 55 -3.71 7.44 -4.65
N GLU A 56 -4.63 7.66 -5.59
CA GLU A 56 -6.01 8.06 -5.29
C GLU A 56 -6.77 6.99 -4.48
N SER A 57 -6.58 5.72 -4.84
CA SER A 57 -7.24 4.60 -4.17
C SER A 57 -6.73 4.37 -2.75
N PHE A 58 -5.45 4.64 -2.48
CA PHE A 58 -4.86 4.55 -1.15
C PHE A 58 -5.37 5.66 -0.24
N ALA A 59 -5.34 6.90 -0.71
CA ALA A 59 -5.82 8.07 0.02
C ALA A 59 -7.29 7.90 0.44
N SER A 60 -8.14 7.41 -0.48
CA SER A 60 -9.57 7.19 -0.21
C SER A 60 -9.85 6.01 0.74
N ARG A 61 -9.11 4.89 0.62
CA ARG A 61 -9.40 3.67 1.41
C ARG A 61 -8.83 3.66 2.82
N LEU A 62 -7.68 4.29 3.03
CA LEU A 62 -7.03 4.25 4.34
C LEU A 62 -7.65 5.27 5.30
N GLY A 63 -8.31 6.32 4.80
CA GLY A 63 -8.94 7.36 5.64
C GLY A 63 -7.93 8.02 6.60
N VAL A 64 -6.65 7.95 6.24
CA VAL A 64 -5.55 8.52 6.99
C VAL A 64 -5.37 9.94 6.49
N GLU A 65 -5.20 10.92 7.38
CA GLU A 65 -4.64 12.22 7.00
C GLU A 65 -3.19 11.99 6.57
N GLU A 66 -3.01 11.56 5.32
CA GLU A 66 -1.71 11.22 4.76
C GLU A 66 -0.80 12.43 4.89
N SER A 67 0.27 12.26 5.67
CA SER A 67 1.32 13.29 5.73
C SER A 67 2.26 13.15 4.53
N ALA A 68 2.40 11.94 3.98
CA ALA A 68 3.02 11.68 2.68
C ALA A 68 2.69 10.27 2.18
N LEU A 69 2.44 10.13 0.87
CA LEU A 69 2.40 8.86 0.16
C LEU A 69 3.58 8.78 -0.81
N VAL A 70 4.49 7.82 -0.59
CA VAL A 70 5.68 7.61 -1.42
C VAL A 70 5.55 6.30 -2.16
N ILE A 71 5.49 6.38 -3.48
CA ILE A 71 5.42 5.21 -4.36
C ILE A 71 6.77 5.06 -5.09
N ARG A 72 7.34 3.85 -5.02
CA ARG A 72 8.56 3.48 -5.76
C ARG A 72 8.26 2.26 -6.60
N ALA A 73 8.49 2.38 -7.90
CA ALA A 73 8.34 1.29 -8.85
C ALA A 73 9.70 0.86 -9.41
N SER A 74 9.87 -0.44 -9.61
CA SER A 74 10.83 -1.02 -10.54
C SER A 74 10.07 -1.86 -11.56
N ASN A 75 10.76 -2.37 -12.59
CA ASN A 75 10.10 -3.13 -13.68
C ASN A 75 9.28 -4.36 -13.21
N SER A 76 9.46 -4.84 -11.97
CA SER A 76 8.75 -6.01 -11.43
C SER A 76 8.22 -5.86 -9.99
N HIS A 77 8.54 -4.77 -9.30
CA HIS A 77 8.17 -4.60 -7.89
C HIS A 77 7.62 -3.19 -7.64
N LEU A 78 6.52 -3.11 -6.91
CA LEU A 78 5.97 -1.89 -6.39
C LEU A 78 6.18 -1.81 -4.88
N LYS A 79 6.68 -0.68 -4.41
CA LYS A 79 6.79 -0.38 -2.99
C LYS A 79 6.07 0.92 -2.70
N VAL A 80 5.06 0.83 -1.86
CA VAL A 80 4.24 1.95 -1.39
C VAL A 80 4.57 2.20 0.08
N VAL A 81 4.84 3.44 0.45
CA VAL A 81 5.09 3.85 1.83
C VAL A 81 4.12 4.97 2.16
N VAL A 82 3.17 4.67 3.04
CA VAL A 82 2.23 5.64 3.60
C VAL A 82 2.82 6.14 4.91
N VAL A 83 3.09 7.44 4.98
CA VAL A 83 3.54 8.13 6.20
C VAL A 83 2.35 8.86 6.78
N SER A 84 1.97 8.48 8.00
CA SER A 84 0.94 9.13 8.78
C SER A 84 1.58 9.81 9.97
N LYS A 85 1.19 11.05 10.28
CA LYS A 85 1.31 11.54 11.66
C LYS A 85 0.30 10.75 12.49
N LEU A 86 0.75 10.13 13.58
CA LEU A 86 -0.12 9.60 14.64
C LEU A 86 -0.42 10.71 15.64
#